data_AF-A0A833TAN7-F1
#
_entry.id   AF-A0A833TAN7-F1
#
_cell.length_a   1.000
_cell.length_b   1.000
_cell.length_c   1.000
_cell.angle_alpha   90.00
_cell.angle_beta   90.00
_cell.angle_gamma   90.00
#
_symmetry.space_group_name_H-M   'P 1'
#
loop_
_entity.id
_entity.type
_entity.pdbx_description
1 polymer ?
#
loop_
_entity_poly.entity_id
_entity_poly.type
_entity_poly.pdbx_seq_one_letter_code
_entity_poly.pdbx_strand_id
1 'polypeptide(L)'
;MTTPSLALPLHPRRAQQLFQDVLLTDSELTPKLSDKSLPRRLLELQRLNLAGIQEGKRGTRFQHIPASNPQNEAEEVTLTLTKDGSTLQVATETQTGIISISLVDIKGLLLQETPLNSFSLLLDDPGDGDDNIGIFVASSADMLNRWVVALTCGVGAFQRLDTAQQSSPDAMQADLVWQAVRLRIFELAGVLGIPAAIDHVTLAIPDQDYQQSETLRRRVQFLQCNAART
;
A
#
# COMPACT_ATOMS: atom_id res chain seq x y z
N MET A 1 32.75 7.06 28.84
CA MET A 1 32.36 6.75 27.44
C MET A 1 31.17 5.81 27.53
N THR A 2 29.96 6.34 27.37
CA THR A 2 28.73 5.55 27.36
C THR A 2 28.62 4.86 26.01
N THR A 3 28.71 3.53 26.03
CA THR A 3 28.37 2.69 24.88
C THR A 3 26.97 3.05 24.39
N PRO A 4 26.76 3.31 23.08
CA PRO A 4 25.42 3.47 22.56
C PRO A 4 24.70 2.13 22.77
N SER A 5 23.60 2.15 23.53
CA SER A 5 22.73 0.99 23.68
C SER A 5 22.26 0.60 22.29
N LEU A 6 22.67 -0.57 21.79
CA LEU A 6 22.06 -1.16 20.60
C LEU A 6 20.56 -1.25 20.87
N ALA A 7 19.78 -0.48 20.10
CA ALA A 7 18.32 -0.52 20.15
C ALA A 7 17.88 -1.97 19.98
N LEU A 8 17.15 -2.48 20.96
CA LEU A 8 16.63 -3.85 20.92
C LEU A 8 15.62 -3.95 19.77
N PRO A 9 15.67 -5.03 18.97
CA PRO A 9 14.73 -5.24 17.88
C PRO A 9 13.30 -5.35 18.43
N LEU A 10 12.36 -4.61 17.83
CA LEU A 10 10.89 -4.61 18.04
C LEU A 10 10.30 -6.01 18.34
N HIS A 11 10.34 -6.44 19.60
CA HIS A 11 9.98 -7.80 20.00
C HIS A 11 8.58 -8.23 19.48
N PRO A 12 8.33 -9.46 19.01
CA PRO A 12 7.03 -9.87 18.45
C PRO A 12 5.82 -9.64 19.39
N ARG A 13 6.01 -9.81 20.71
CA ARG A 13 4.97 -9.45 21.70
C ARG A 13 4.75 -7.93 21.78
N ARG A 14 5.78 -7.11 21.56
CA ARG A 14 5.67 -5.65 21.49
C ARG A 14 4.94 -5.25 20.20
N ALA A 15 5.24 -5.86 19.05
CA ALA A 15 4.46 -5.67 17.81
C ALA A 15 2.97 -6.01 17.99
N GLN A 16 2.66 -7.09 18.71
CA GLN A 16 1.29 -7.47 19.05
C GLN A 16 0.64 -6.54 20.09
N GLN A 17 1.39 -6.04 21.06
CA GLN A 17 0.92 -5.03 22.02
C GLN A 17 0.69 -3.69 21.34
N LEU A 18 1.56 -3.24 20.43
CA LEU A 18 1.38 -2.03 19.63
C LEU A 18 0.11 -2.10 18.80
N PHE A 19 -0.21 -3.26 18.25
CA PHE A 19 -1.49 -3.50 17.60
C PHE A 19 -2.67 -3.36 18.57
N GLN A 20 -2.57 -3.89 19.79
CA GLN A 20 -3.64 -3.76 20.79
C GLN A 20 -3.76 -2.34 21.34
N ASP A 21 -2.64 -1.65 21.54
CA ASP A 21 -2.58 -0.28 22.06
C ASP A 21 -3.14 0.69 21.02
N VAL A 22 -2.74 0.57 19.74
CA VAL A 22 -3.35 1.29 18.60
C VAL A 22 -4.86 1.08 18.57
N LEU A 23 -5.35 -0.14 18.79
CA LEU A 23 -6.77 -0.48 18.85
C LEU A 23 -7.50 0.09 20.10
N LEU A 24 -6.79 0.32 21.20
CA LEU A 24 -7.35 0.76 22.48
C LEU A 24 -7.41 2.30 22.60
N THR A 25 -6.39 3.02 22.13
CA THR A 25 -6.46 4.49 21.94
C THR A 25 -7.46 4.89 20.86
N ASP A 26 -7.90 3.94 20.04
CA ASP A 26 -8.84 4.14 18.93
C ASP A 26 -10.33 4.08 19.29
N SER A 27 -10.69 3.75 20.53
CA SER A 27 -12.08 3.41 20.90
C SER A 27 -13.11 4.53 20.66
N GLU A 28 -12.67 5.79 20.54
CA GLU A 28 -13.54 6.95 20.32
C GLU A 28 -13.78 7.27 18.83
N LEU A 29 -12.86 6.90 17.93
CA LEU A 29 -12.96 7.11 16.47
C LEU A 29 -13.16 5.83 15.67
N THR A 30 -13.06 4.67 16.32
CA THR A 30 -13.48 3.40 15.72
C THR A 30 -14.98 3.42 15.50
N PRO A 31 -15.48 3.38 14.25
CA PRO A 31 -16.84 2.93 14.04
C PRO A 31 -16.89 1.53 14.64
N LYS A 32 -17.75 1.33 15.65
CA LYS A 32 -17.91 0.09 16.46
C LYS A 32 -17.19 -1.07 15.80
N LEU A 33 -15.99 -1.39 16.31
CA LEU A 33 -15.16 -2.48 15.82
C LEU A 33 -16.10 -3.61 15.43
N SER A 34 -16.07 -3.98 14.15
CA SER A 34 -16.82 -5.13 13.64
C SER A 34 -16.70 -6.26 14.66
N ASP A 35 -17.82 -6.75 15.21
CA ASP A 35 -17.86 -7.81 16.25
C ASP A 35 -17.23 -9.14 15.77
N LYS A 36 -16.64 -9.13 14.57
CA LYS A 36 -15.91 -10.23 13.94
C LYS A 36 -14.58 -10.47 14.66
N SER A 37 -14.35 -11.75 14.97
CA SER A 37 -13.06 -12.23 15.47
C SER A 37 -11.91 -11.91 14.51
N LEU A 38 -10.68 -11.77 15.04
CA LEU A 38 -9.48 -11.53 14.24
C LEU A 38 -9.30 -12.54 13.08
N PRO A 39 -9.51 -13.87 13.27
CA PRO A 39 -9.45 -14.83 12.16
C PRO A 39 -10.44 -14.51 11.04
N ARG A 40 -11.65 -14.05 11.36
CA ARG A 40 -12.66 -13.70 10.36
C ARG A 40 -12.28 -12.44 9.58
N ARG A 41 -11.71 -11.44 10.26
CA ARG A 41 -11.22 -10.21 9.64
C ARG A 41 -10.02 -10.47 8.71
N LEU A 42 -9.09 -11.31 9.14
CA LEU A 42 -7.98 -11.77 8.29
C LEU A 42 -8.47 -12.52 7.04
N LEU A 43 -9.48 -13.38 7.19
CA LEU A 43 -10.07 -14.10 6.06
C LEU A 43 -10.73 -13.14 5.06
N GLU A 44 -11.39 -12.09 5.53
CA GLU A 44 -12.00 -11.07 4.66
C GLU A 44 -10.93 -10.30 3.87
N LEU A 45 -9.82 -9.92 4.51
CA LEU A 45 -8.69 -9.29 3.82
C LEU A 45 -8.05 -10.22 2.78
N GLN A 46 -7.87 -11.51 3.10
CA GLN A 46 -7.35 -12.50 2.16
C GLN A 46 -8.24 -12.65 0.93
N ARG A 47 -9.56 -12.66 1.12
CA ARG A 47 -10.54 -12.70 0.02
C ARG A 47 -10.47 -11.44 -0.84
N LEU A 48 -10.34 -10.27 -0.21
CA LEU A 48 -10.20 -8.99 -0.90
C LEU A 48 -8.93 -8.96 -1.77
N ASN A 49 -7.80 -9.38 -1.20
CA ASN A 49 -6.54 -9.51 -1.94
C ASN A 49 -6.66 -10.50 -3.12
N LEU A 50 -7.26 -11.66 -2.90
CA LEU A 50 -7.46 -12.65 -3.96
C LEU A 50 -8.33 -12.11 -5.10
N ALA A 51 -9.41 -11.40 -4.76
CA ALA A 51 -10.26 -10.74 -5.75
C ALA A 51 -9.47 -9.71 -6.57
N GLY A 52 -8.69 -8.86 -5.92
CA GLY A 52 -7.83 -7.87 -6.60
C GLY A 52 -6.80 -8.52 -7.52
N ILE A 53 -6.15 -9.61 -7.11
CA ILE A 53 -5.21 -10.36 -7.97
C ILE A 53 -5.93 -10.98 -9.18
N GLN A 54 -7.12 -11.55 -8.97
CA GLN A 54 -7.90 -12.15 -10.06
C GLN A 54 -8.36 -11.11 -11.08
N GLU A 55 -8.83 -9.94 -10.61
CA GLU A 55 -9.16 -8.80 -11.47
C GLU A 55 -7.93 -8.26 -12.20
N GLY A 56 -6.82 -8.08 -11.48
CA GLY A 56 -5.56 -7.64 -12.07
C GLY A 56 -5.08 -8.58 -13.17
N LYS A 57 -5.15 -9.90 -12.99
CA LYS A 57 -4.78 -10.88 -14.03
C LYS A 57 -5.73 -10.91 -15.22
N ARG A 58 -6.99 -10.51 -15.05
CA ARG A 58 -7.97 -10.41 -16.15
C ARG A 58 -7.82 -9.12 -16.96
N GLY A 59 -7.17 -8.12 -16.38
CA GLY A 59 -7.16 -6.76 -16.89
C GLY A 59 -8.34 -5.97 -16.33
N THR A 60 -8.06 -4.77 -15.81
CA THR A 60 -9.09 -3.85 -15.30
C THR A 60 -8.91 -2.47 -15.92
N ARG A 61 -10.02 -1.82 -16.29
CA ARG A 61 -10.03 -0.52 -16.96
C ARG A 61 -9.97 0.64 -15.97
N PHE A 62 -9.09 1.58 -16.22
CA PHE A 62 -8.90 2.81 -15.47
C PHE A 62 -8.94 3.99 -16.42
N GLN A 63 -9.30 5.17 -15.92
CA GLN A 63 -8.89 6.41 -16.59
C GLN A 63 -7.45 6.73 -16.16
N HIS A 64 -6.65 7.23 -17.08
CA HIS A 64 -5.27 7.57 -16.88
C HIS A 64 -5.04 9.04 -17.22
N ILE A 65 -4.50 9.78 -16.25
CA ILE A 65 -4.08 11.16 -16.44
C ILE A 65 -2.55 11.13 -16.48
N PRO A 66 -1.93 11.26 -17.67
CA PRO A 66 -0.48 11.15 -17.81
C PRO A 66 0.23 12.33 -17.13
N ALA A 67 1.33 12.08 -16.42
CA ALA A 67 2.08 13.14 -15.74
C ALA A 67 2.65 14.18 -16.70
N SER A 68 3.04 13.75 -17.90
CA SER A 68 3.59 14.60 -18.96
C SER A 68 2.57 15.56 -19.57
N ASN A 69 1.26 15.30 -19.40
CA ASN A 69 0.22 16.17 -19.91
C ASN A 69 -1.07 16.14 -19.07
N PRO A 70 -1.05 16.74 -17.86
CA PRO A 70 -2.16 16.68 -16.91
C PRO A 70 -3.37 17.54 -17.31
N GLN A 71 -3.24 18.36 -18.37
CA GLN A 71 -4.31 19.21 -18.89
C GLN A 71 -5.15 18.55 -19.99
N ASN A 72 -4.70 17.40 -20.53
CA ASN A 72 -5.43 16.65 -21.54
C ASN A 72 -6.56 15.79 -20.94
N GLU A 73 -7.52 15.41 -21.79
CA GLU A 73 -8.58 14.45 -21.43
C GLU A 73 -7.96 13.12 -20.99
N ALA A 74 -8.41 12.62 -19.84
CA ALA A 74 -7.97 11.33 -19.32
C ALA A 74 -8.23 10.23 -20.35
N GLU A 75 -7.23 9.40 -20.61
CA GLU A 75 -7.36 8.28 -21.55
C GLU A 75 -7.81 7.00 -20.83
N GLU A 76 -8.51 6.11 -21.52
CA GLU A 76 -8.83 4.79 -20.95
C GLU A 76 -7.63 3.84 -21.12
N VAL A 77 -7.17 3.26 -20.01
CA VAL A 77 -6.11 2.25 -19.99
C VAL A 77 -6.60 0.99 -19.31
N THR A 78 -6.02 -0.15 -19.70
CA THR A 78 -6.19 -1.42 -19.01
C THR A 78 -4.94 -1.74 -18.22
N LEU A 79 -5.08 -1.88 -16.91
CA LEU A 79 -4.05 -2.39 -16.02
C LEU A 79 -4.16 -3.90 -15.92
N THR A 80 -3.07 -4.61 -16.23
CA THR A 80 -3.03 -6.08 -16.21
C THR A 80 -1.79 -6.59 -15.45
N LEU A 81 -1.98 -7.52 -14.53
CA LEU A 81 -0.87 -8.26 -13.91
C LEU A 81 -0.50 -9.45 -14.80
N THR A 82 0.80 -9.67 -14.99
CA THR A 82 1.29 -10.85 -15.69
C THR A 82 0.87 -12.15 -14.98
N LYS A 83 0.96 -13.29 -15.68
CA LYS A 83 0.52 -14.59 -15.16
C LYS A 83 1.20 -14.98 -13.86
N ASP A 84 2.50 -14.68 -13.75
CA ASP A 84 3.32 -14.85 -12.54
C ASP A 84 3.09 -13.73 -11.51
N GLY A 85 2.49 -12.61 -11.92
CA GLY A 85 2.14 -11.46 -11.09
C GLY A 85 3.31 -10.53 -10.81
N SER A 86 4.46 -10.73 -11.46
CA SER A 86 5.69 -9.98 -11.22
C SER A 86 5.72 -8.61 -11.90
N THR A 87 4.91 -8.42 -12.95
CA THR A 87 4.89 -7.21 -13.75
C THR A 87 3.46 -6.68 -13.88
N LEU A 88 3.32 -5.36 -13.76
CA LEU A 88 2.12 -4.60 -14.09
C LEU A 88 2.26 -4.04 -15.51
N GLN A 89 1.29 -4.33 -16.36
CA GLN A 89 1.20 -3.84 -17.72
C GLN A 89 0.11 -2.76 -17.81
N VAL A 90 0.46 -1.59 -18.34
CA VAL A 90 -0.46 -0.51 -18.66
C VAL A 90 -0.62 -0.48 -20.18
N ALA A 91 -1.81 -0.79 -20.66
CA ALA A 91 -2.11 -0.80 -22.10
C ALA A 91 -3.21 0.22 -22.42
N THR A 92 -2.97 1.09 -23.40
CA THR A 92 -4.03 1.92 -23.98
C THR A 92 -4.97 1.06 -24.84
N GLU A 93 -6.18 1.56 -25.14
CA GLU A 93 -7.14 0.84 -26.02
C GLU A 93 -6.53 0.43 -27.37
N THR A 94 -5.63 1.23 -27.93
CA THR A 94 -5.00 0.95 -29.23
C THR A 94 -3.91 -0.13 -29.14
N GLN A 95 -3.49 -0.55 -27.95
CA GLN A 95 -2.38 -1.49 -27.67
C GLN A 95 -1.04 -1.13 -28.33
N THR A 96 -0.92 0.09 -28.89
CA THR A 96 0.28 0.55 -29.58
C THR A 96 1.40 0.96 -28.61
N GLY A 97 1.10 1.08 -27.31
CA GLY A 97 2.07 1.29 -26.24
C GLY A 97 1.67 0.48 -25.01
N ILE A 98 2.41 -0.58 -24.71
CA ILE A 98 2.30 -1.30 -23.43
C ILE A 98 3.48 -0.87 -22.57
N ILE A 99 3.20 -0.18 -21.48
CA ILE A 99 4.19 0.13 -20.45
C ILE A 99 4.24 -1.06 -19.50
N SER A 100 5.43 -1.62 -19.27
CA SER A 100 5.63 -2.74 -18.36
C SER A 100 6.45 -2.29 -17.16
N ILE A 101 5.90 -2.48 -15.96
CA ILE A 101 6.46 -2.02 -14.70
C ILE A 101 6.68 -3.24 -13.82
N SER A 102 7.92 -3.51 -13.42
CA SER A 102 8.18 -4.58 -12.47
C SER A 102 7.62 -4.20 -11.11
N LEU A 103 6.97 -5.13 -10.42
CA LEU A 103 6.46 -4.88 -9.07
C LEU A 103 7.61 -4.61 -8.07
N VAL A 104 8.83 -5.06 -8.36
CA VAL A 104 10.00 -4.79 -7.50
C VAL A 104 10.43 -3.32 -7.57
N ASP A 105 10.17 -2.66 -8.70
CA ASP A 105 10.54 -1.26 -8.96
C ASP A 105 9.56 -0.29 -8.30
N ILE A 106 8.39 -0.75 -7.86
CA ILE A 106 7.40 0.08 -7.16
C ILE A 106 7.86 0.30 -5.71
N LYS A 107 8.13 1.55 -5.34
CA LYS A 107 8.51 1.97 -3.98
C LYS A 107 7.34 2.41 -3.13
N GLY A 108 6.24 2.77 -3.75
CA GLY A 108 5.05 3.17 -3.02
C GLY A 108 3.85 3.42 -3.93
N LEU A 109 2.71 3.61 -3.28
CA LEU A 109 1.46 4.06 -3.86
C LEU A 109 1.11 5.39 -3.20
N LEU A 110 0.81 6.39 -4.03
CA LEU A 110 0.32 7.68 -3.60
C LEU A 110 -1.17 7.76 -3.91
N LEU A 111 -2.03 7.75 -2.89
CA LEU A 111 -3.46 7.98 -3.09
C LEU A 111 -3.74 9.46 -3.23
N GLN A 112 -4.61 9.81 -4.18
CA GLN A 112 -4.99 11.21 -4.42
C GLN A 112 -6.34 11.50 -3.75
N GLU A 113 -6.46 12.69 -3.17
CA GLU A 113 -7.78 13.23 -2.78
C GLU A 113 -8.58 13.69 -3.99
N THR A 114 -7.90 14.21 -5.02
CA THR A 114 -8.50 14.64 -6.28
C THR A 114 -7.59 14.23 -7.44
N PRO A 115 -8.11 13.51 -8.46
CA PRO A 115 -9.47 13.00 -8.58
C PRO A 115 -9.79 11.87 -7.58
N LEU A 116 -11.06 11.70 -7.23
CA LEU A 116 -11.50 10.64 -6.31
C LEU A 116 -11.19 9.25 -6.87
N ASN A 117 -11.03 8.28 -5.98
CA ASN A 117 -10.75 6.87 -6.32
C ASN A 117 -9.47 6.68 -7.16
N SER A 118 -8.46 7.50 -6.94
CA SER A 118 -7.26 7.46 -7.76
C SER A 118 -5.96 7.29 -6.99
N PHE A 119 -4.95 6.78 -7.68
CA PHE A 119 -3.62 6.57 -7.14
C PHE A 119 -2.54 6.75 -8.21
N SER A 120 -1.32 7.01 -7.77
CA SER A 120 -0.10 7.02 -8.57
C SER A 120 0.89 5.99 -8.05
N LEU A 121 1.76 5.50 -8.94
CA LEU A 121 2.86 4.62 -8.58
C LEU A 121 4.12 5.46 -8.36
N LEU A 122 4.83 5.20 -7.27
CA LEU A 122 6.16 5.75 -7.05
C LEU A 122 7.17 4.67 -7.47
N LEU A 123 8.01 4.96 -8.46
CA LEU A 123 9.00 4.02 -9.01
C LEU A 123 10.42 4.27 -8.48
N ASP A 124 11.30 3.27 -8.57
CA ASP A 124 12.75 3.39 -8.37
C ASP A 124 13.39 4.01 -9.62
N ASP A 125 14.18 5.06 -9.45
CA ASP A 125 14.81 5.85 -10.52
C ASP A 125 16.07 5.15 -11.08
N PRO A 126 16.25 5.07 -12.41
CA PRO A 126 17.56 4.89 -13.02
C PRO A 126 18.03 6.08 -13.89
N GLY A 127 17.27 7.17 -14.07
CA GLY A 127 17.77 8.39 -14.69
C GLY A 127 16.72 9.26 -15.40
N ASP A 128 16.68 10.54 -14.99
CA ASP A 128 16.29 11.77 -15.72
C ASP A 128 15.16 11.59 -16.75
N GLY A 129 13.92 11.42 -16.25
CA GLY A 129 12.73 11.44 -17.10
C GLY A 129 11.44 11.05 -16.40
N ASP A 130 10.79 12.03 -15.76
CA ASP A 130 9.39 12.02 -15.31
C ASP A 130 8.96 10.73 -14.57
N ASP A 131 9.39 10.61 -13.30
CA ASP A 131 9.23 9.47 -12.36
C ASP A 131 7.78 9.06 -12.05
N ASN A 132 6.81 9.71 -12.69
CA ASN A 132 5.40 9.51 -12.45
C ASN A 132 4.74 9.09 -13.76
N ILE A 133 4.27 7.84 -13.81
CA ILE A 133 3.54 7.35 -14.99
C ILE A 133 2.22 8.12 -15.16
N GLY A 134 1.70 8.70 -14.08
CA GLY A 134 0.47 9.46 -14.06
C GLY A 134 -0.43 9.06 -12.90
N ILE A 135 -1.69 9.44 -13.01
CA ILE A 135 -2.74 9.12 -12.04
C ILE A 135 -3.68 8.10 -12.67
N PHE A 136 -3.89 6.97 -11.98
CA PHE A 136 -4.88 5.96 -12.35
C PHE A 136 -6.15 6.19 -11.54
N VAL A 137 -7.26 6.43 -12.23
CA VAL A 137 -8.58 6.69 -11.62
C VAL A 137 -9.44 5.44 -11.78
N ALA A 138 -9.80 4.84 -10.65
CA ALA A 138 -10.69 3.69 -10.61
C ALA A 138 -12.15 4.14 -10.79
N SER A 139 -12.97 3.27 -11.38
CA SER A 139 -14.41 3.51 -11.55
C SER A 139 -15.19 3.55 -10.22
N SER A 140 -14.60 3.03 -9.13
CA SER A 140 -15.23 2.98 -7.81
C SER A 140 -14.20 2.85 -6.69
N ALA A 141 -14.60 3.23 -5.47
CA ALA A 141 -13.80 3.05 -4.26
C ALA A 141 -13.49 1.57 -4.00
N ASP A 142 -14.44 0.67 -4.24
CA ASP A 142 -14.24 -0.78 -4.07
C ASP A 142 -13.18 -1.34 -5.00
N MET A 143 -13.14 -0.85 -6.24
CA MET A 143 -12.11 -1.22 -7.21
C MET A 143 -10.74 -0.67 -6.77
N LEU A 144 -10.66 0.59 -6.35
CA LEU A 144 -9.43 1.16 -5.79
C LEU A 144 -8.94 0.32 -4.60
N ASN A 145 -9.83 0.01 -3.65
CA ASN A 145 -9.53 -0.81 -2.46
C ASN A 145 -8.87 -2.14 -2.86
N ARG A 146 -9.47 -2.88 -3.79
CA ARG A 146 -8.94 -4.18 -4.26
C ARG A 146 -7.55 -4.06 -4.89
N TRP A 147 -7.36 -3.04 -5.72
CA TRP A 147 -6.08 -2.81 -6.38
C TRP A 147 -4.98 -2.37 -5.42
N VAL A 148 -5.28 -1.45 -4.49
CA VAL A 148 -4.32 -1.02 -3.46
C VAL A 148 -3.92 -2.21 -2.57
N VAL A 149 -4.87 -3.05 -2.15
CA VAL A 149 -4.57 -4.28 -1.40
C VAL A 149 -3.66 -5.21 -2.21
N ALA A 150 -4.04 -5.50 -3.45
CA ALA A 150 -3.31 -6.43 -4.31
C ALA A 150 -1.87 -5.94 -4.58
N LEU A 151 -1.69 -4.67 -4.90
CA LEU A 151 -0.37 -4.06 -5.15
C LEU A 151 0.48 -4.05 -3.87
N THR A 152 -0.09 -3.65 -2.73
CA THR A 152 0.63 -3.63 -1.44
C THR A 152 1.04 -5.04 -0.99
N CYS A 153 0.23 -6.05 -1.29
CA CYS A 153 0.57 -7.45 -1.02
C CYS A 153 1.60 -8.01 -2.02
N GLY A 154 1.42 -7.72 -3.30
CA GLY A 154 2.26 -8.20 -4.40
C GLY A 154 3.68 -7.63 -4.33
N VAL A 155 3.82 -6.32 -4.26
CA VAL A 155 5.12 -5.64 -4.18
C VAL A 155 5.92 -6.14 -2.97
N GLY A 156 5.28 -6.25 -1.81
CA GLY A 156 5.91 -6.81 -0.61
C GLY A 156 6.33 -8.28 -0.75
N ALA A 157 5.67 -9.08 -1.59
CA ALA A 157 6.09 -10.46 -1.87
C ALA A 157 7.30 -10.51 -2.80
N PHE A 158 7.31 -9.71 -3.88
CA PHE A 158 8.43 -9.69 -4.83
C PHE A 158 9.69 -9.05 -4.26
N GLN A 159 9.56 -7.94 -3.53
CA GLN A 159 10.70 -7.35 -2.82
C GLN A 159 11.33 -8.32 -1.81
N ARG A 160 10.55 -9.21 -1.17
CA ARG A 160 11.06 -10.25 -0.27
C ARG A 160 11.79 -11.38 -1.00
N LEU A 161 11.34 -11.73 -2.21
CA LEU A 161 12.02 -12.71 -3.04
C LEU A 161 13.36 -12.19 -3.55
N ASP A 162 13.42 -10.90 -3.89
CA ASP A 162 14.65 -10.25 -4.37
C ASP A 162 15.65 -10.01 -3.22
N THR A 163 15.14 -9.67 -2.02
CA THR A 163 15.95 -9.50 -0.79
C THR A 163 16.17 -10.78 0.01
N ALA A 164 15.89 -11.97 -0.56
CA ALA A 164 16.03 -13.27 0.11
C ALA A 164 17.46 -13.61 0.61
N GLN A 165 18.41 -12.68 0.49
CA GLN A 165 19.74 -12.74 1.09
C GLN A 165 19.91 -11.94 2.40
N GLN A 166 18.90 -11.21 2.93
CA GLN A 166 19.04 -10.45 4.19
C GLN A 166 17.78 -10.51 5.09
N SER A 167 17.58 -11.63 5.79
CA SER A 167 16.61 -11.71 6.88
C SER A 167 17.18 -11.10 8.16
N SER A 168 17.16 -9.77 8.27
CA SER A 168 17.48 -9.09 9.52
C SER A 168 16.33 -9.27 10.53
N PRO A 169 16.61 -9.34 11.85
CA PRO A 169 15.57 -9.36 12.87
C PRO A 169 14.60 -8.17 12.78
N ASP A 170 15.10 -7.00 12.37
CA ASP A 170 14.31 -5.79 12.12
C ASP A 170 13.27 -6.02 11.02
N ALA A 171 13.66 -6.63 9.89
CA ALA A 171 12.76 -6.86 8.77
C ALA A 171 11.60 -7.80 9.14
N MET A 172 11.87 -8.87 9.89
CA MET A 172 10.85 -9.82 10.31
C MET A 172 9.81 -9.18 11.24
N GLN A 173 10.26 -8.30 12.14
CA GLN A 173 9.39 -7.62 13.10
C GLN A 173 8.59 -6.50 12.43
N ALA A 174 9.24 -5.71 11.58
CA ALA A 174 8.57 -4.70 10.76
C ALA A 174 7.50 -5.31 9.85
N ASP A 175 7.74 -6.50 9.28
CA ASP A 175 6.76 -7.20 8.45
C ASP A 175 5.51 -7.62 9.24
N LEU A 176 5.65 -8.04 10.51
CA LEU A 176 4.51 -8.36 11.37
C LEU A 176 3.69 -7.11 11.70
N VAL A 177 4.36 -6.03 12.08
CA VAL A 177 3.70 -4.74 12.33
C VAL A 177 3.01 -4.24 11.06
N TRP A 178 3.66 -4.37 9.90
CA TRP A 178 3.12 -3.96 8.62
C TRP A 178 1.91 -4.78 8.17
N GLN A 179 1.87 -6.08 8.46
CA GLN A 179 0.67 -6.89 8.23
C GLN A 179 -0.52 -6.39 9.04
N ALA A 180 -0.29 -6.03 10.31
CA ALA A 180 -1.32 -5.49 11.19
C ALA A 180 -1.80 -4.09 10.77
N VAL A 181 -0.87 -3.19 10.42
CA VAL A 181 -1.15 -1.85 9.90
C VAL A 181 -2.02 -1.93 8.64
N ARG A 182 -1.65 -2.77 7.67
CA ARG A 182 -2.45 -2.98 6.45
C ARG A 182 -3.84 -3.50 6.75
N LEU A 183 -3.96 -4.52 7.61
CA LEU A 183 -5.26 -5.04 8.01
C LEU A 183 -6.15 -3.92 8.56
N ARG A 184 -5.58 -3.07 9.42
CA ARG A 184 -6.31 -1.97 10.04
C ARG A 184 -6.73 -0.89 9.05
N ILE A 185 -5.83 -0.48 8.15
CA ILE A 185 -6.12 0.48 7.08
C ILE A 185 -7.31 -0.02 6.25
N PHE A 186 -7.29 -1.28 5.82
CA PHE A 186 -8.35 -1.80 4.95
C PHE A 186 -9.68 -2.07 5.69
N GLU A 187 -9.64 -2.35 6.99
CA GLU A 187 -10.85 -2.38 7.81
C GLU A 187 -11.51 -1.00 7.91
N LEU A 188 -10.71 0.04 8.15
CA LEU A 188 -11.20 1.42 8.28
C LEU A 188 -11.57 2.03 6.93
N ALA A 189 -10.92 1.63 5.84
CA ALA A 189 -11.19 2.14 4.50
C ALA A 189 -12.66 1.94 4.06
N GLY A 190 -13.31 0.88 4.54
CA GLY A 190 -14.74 0.64 4.27
C GLY A 190 -15.68 1.65 4.93
N VAL A 191 -15.21 2.42 5.91
CA VAL A 191 -16.00 3.42 6.65
C VAL A 191 -15.50 4.84 6.44
N LEU A 192 -14.19 5.06 6.47
CA LEU A 192 -13.54 6.37 6.37
C LEU A 192 -13.05 6.69 4.95
N GLY A 193 -12.99 5.70 4.05
CA GLY A 193 -12.21 5.79 2.81
C GLY A 193 -10.73 5.50 3.04
N ILE A 194 -10.01 5.02 2.01
CA ILE A 194 -8.59 4.64 2.17
C ILE A 194 -7.72 5.79 2.67
N PRO A 195 -7.82 7.03 2.12
CA PRO A 195 -6.89 8.08 2.51
C PRO A 195 -6.95 8.41 4.01
N ALA A 196 -8.14 8.67 4.51
CA ALA A 196 -8.37 8.91 5.93
C ALA A 196 -7.97 7.70 6.80
N ALA A 197 -8.19 6.47 6.33
CA ALA A 197 -7.76 5.26 7.04
C ALA A 197 -6.24 5.13 7.13
N ILE A 198 -5.48 5.52 6.10
CA ILE A 198 -4.01 5.54 6.14
C ILE A 198 -3.54 6.56 7.16
N ASP A 199 -3.99 7.81 7.07
CA ASP A 199 -3.57 8.88 7.98
C ASP A 199 -3.87 8.51 9.44
N HIS A 200 -5.08 7.98 9.68
CA HIS A 200 -5.52 7.55 11.00
C HIS A 200 -4.63 6.45 11.59
N VAL A 201 -4.34 5.39 10.82
CA VAL A 201 -3.55 4.25 11.34
C VAL A 201 -2.08 4.61 11.49
N THR A 202 -1.54 5.45 10.59
CA THR A 202 -0.13 5.86 10.64
C THR A 202 0.16 6.77 11.83
N LEU A 203 -0.75 7.69 12.17
CA LEU A 203 -0.64 8.54 13.37
C LEU A 203 -0.71 7.75 14.68
N ALA A 204 -1.36 6.58 14.67
CA ALA A 204 -1.46 5.74 15.86
C ALA A 204 -0.17 4.94 16.14
N ILE A 205 0.76 4.84 15.19
CA ILE A 205 2.05 4.14 15.38
C ILE A 205 2.90 4.99 16.34
N PRO A 206 3.32 4.46 17.51
CA PRO A 206 4.10 5.24 18.45
C PRO A 206 5.43 5.72 17.85
N ASP A 207 5.75 6.99 18.07
CA ASP A 207 6.95 7.65 17.54
C ASP A 207 8.24 6.88 17.84
N GLN A 208 8.32 6.28 19.02
CA GLN A 208 9.49 5.52 19.45
C GLN A 208 9.71 4.28 18.57
N ASP A 209 8.64 3.57 18.20
CA ASP A 209 8.71 2.37 17.36
C ASP A 209 8.93 2.76 15.88
N TYR A 210 8.33 3.86 15.43
CA TYR A 210 8.57 4.44 14.12
C TYR A 210 10.04 4.88 13.95
N GLN A 211 10.65 5.46 14.98
CA GLN A 211 12.05 5.90 14.92
C GLN A 211 13.06 4.73 14.94
N GLN A 212 12.70 3.61 15.58
CA GLN A 212 13.61 2.49 15.83
C GLN A 212 13.74 1.50 14.67
N SER A 213 12.74 1.41 13.78
CA SER A 213 12.77 0.48 12.65
C SER A 213 12.72 1.20 11.31
N GLU A 214 13.86 1.24 10.63
CA GLU A 214 13.93 1.77 9.27
C GLU A 214 13.03 0.97 8.31
N THR A 215 12.98 -0.35 8.48
CA THR A 215 12.10 -1.20 7.66
C THR A 215 10.63 -0.84 7.88
N LEU A 216 10.20 -0.63 9.13
CA LEU A 216 8.83 -0.20 9.42
C LEU A 216 8.51 1.16 8.80
N ARG A 217 9.43 2.13 8.87
CA ARG A 217 9.24 3.45 8.22
C ARG A 217 9.05 3.30 6.72
N ARG A 218 9.91 2.53 6.06
CA ARG A 218 9.80 2.27 4.61
C ARG A 218 8.47 1.58 4.26
N ARG A 219 8.04 0.61 5.08
CA ARG A 219 6.74 -0.07 4.90
C ARG A 219 5.56 0.90 5.06
N VAL A 220 5.58 1.74 6.09
CA VAL A 220 4.52 2.75 6.32
C VAL A 220 4.50 3.78 5.19
N GLN A 221 5.67 4.26 4.77
CA GLN A 221 5.82 5.19 3.65
C GLN A 221 5.48 4.57 2.29
N PHE A 222 5.27 3.25 2.20
CA PHE A 222 4.81 2.61 0.97
C PHE A 222 3.39 3.05 0.59
N LEU A 223 2.53 3.33 1.56
CA LEU A 223 1.17 3.84 1.32
C LEU A 223 1.08 5.28 1.82
N GLN A 224 1.03 6.24 0.90
CA GLN A 224 0.95 7.66 1.21
C GLN A 224 -0.34 8.25 0.69
N CYS A 225 -0.79 9.33 1.34
CA CYS A 225 -1.90 10.14 0.88
C CYS A 225 -1.38 11.52 0.51
N ASN A 226 -1.68 11.96 -0.70
CA ASN A 226 -1.45 13.34 -1.09
C ASN A 226 -2.60 14.18 -0.55
N ALA A 227 -2.49 14.60 0.72
CA ALA A 227 -3.37 15.61 1.25
C ALA A 227 -3.13 16.90 0.46
N ALA A 228 -4.15 17.42 -0.22
CA ALA A 228 -4.08 18.78 -0.71
C ALA A 228 -3.83 19.67 0.51
N ARG A 229 -2.62 20.20 0.65
CA ARG A 229 -2.33 21.23 1.65
C ARG A 229 -3.24 22.42 1.32
N THR A 230 -4.40 22.47 1.97
CA THR A 230 -5.22 23.68 2.09
C THR A 230 -4.51 24.70 2.95
#